data_AF-A0A925TLC4-F1
#
_entry.id   AF-A0A925TLC4-F1
#
_cell.length_a   1.000
_cell.length_b   1.000
_cell.length_c   1.000
_cell.angle_alpha   90.00
_cell.angle_beta   90.00
_cell.angle_gamma   90.00
#
_symmetry.space_group_name_H-M   'P 1'
#
loop_
_entity.id
_entity.type
_entity.pdbx_description
1 polymer ?
#
loop_
_entity_poly.entity_id
_entity_poly.type
_entity_poly.pdbx_seq_one_letter_code
_entity_poly.pdbx_strand_id
1 'polypeptide(L)'
;MKARPWLFVLLRLLLAASLWPSAAFADEPLPAKIRVLFIGNSYTHTFSIPVTIAQLFASQGVIFEHESDTPGGSSLSQHWSGGFALAAI
;
A
#
# COMPACT_ATOMS: atom_id res chain seq x y z
N MET A 1 -19.53 6.67 55.17
CA MET A 1 -19.88 6.86 53.74
C MET A 1 -19.68 5.53 53.01
N LYS A 2 -20.75 4.88 52.50
CA LYS A 2 -20.63 3.62 51.75
C LYS A 2 -20.26 3.92 50.30
N ALA A 3 -19.13 3.39 49.83
CA ALA A 3 -18.71 3.53 48.43
C ALA A 3 -19.76 2.91 47.50
N ARG A 4 -20.04 3.57 46.37
CA ARG A 4 -21.13 3.16 45.47
C ARG A 4 -20.60 2.07 44.51
N PRO A 5 -21.17 0.86 44.50
CA PRO A 5 -20.61 -0.30 43.80
C PRO A 5 -20.56 -0.16 42.27
N TRP A 6 -21.44 0.67 41.70
CA TRP A 6 -21.45 0.97 40.26
C TRP A 6 -20.20 1.70 39.77
N LEU A 7 -19.52 2.45 40.66
CA LEU A 7 -18.28 3.14 40.32
C LEU A 7 -17.14 2.14 40.04
N PHE A 8 -17.11 1.02 40.76
CA PHE A 8 -16.13 -0.05 40.54
C PHE A 8 -16.41 -0.85 39.27
N VAL A 9 -17.68 -1.04 38.92
CA VAL A 9 -18.06 -1.69 37.65
C VAL A 9 -17.69 -0.81 36.47
N LEU A 10 -17.99 0.48 36.54
CA LEU A 10 -17.61 1.45 35.51
C LEU A 10 -16.09 1.53 35.36
N LEU A 11 -15.36 1.57 36.47
CA LEU A 11 -13.89 1.57 36.46
C LEU A 11 -13.30 0.31 35.83
N ARG A 12 -13.90 -0.87 36.11
CA ARG A 12 -13.46 -2.14 35.49
C ARG A 12 -13.76 -2.20 33.99
N LEU A 13 -14.90 -1.68 33.55
CA LEU A 13 -15.25 -1.60 32.13
C LEU A 13 -14.32 -0.62 31.39
N LEU A 14 -13.97 0.51 32.01
CA LEU A 14 -13.01 1.46 31.46
C LEU A 14 -11.59 0.87 31.41
N LEU A 15 -11.16 0.12 32.43
CA LEU A 15 -9.87 -0.58 32.41
C LEU A 15 -9.81 -1.66 31.32
N ALA A 16 -10.89 -2.44 31.15
CA ALA A 16 -10.97 -3.48 30.13
C ALA A 16 -10.94 -2.88 28.71
N ALA A 17 -11.57 -1.72 28.49
CA ALA A 17 -11.49 -0.99 27.23
C ALA A 17 -10.08 -0.45 26.95
N SER A 18 -9.31 -0.05 27.97
CA SER A 18 -7.91 0.40 27.81
C SER A 18 -6.92 -0.72 27.53
N LEU A 19 -7.28 -1.96 27.84
CA LEU A 19 -6.49 -3.16 27.55
C LEU A 19 -7.00 -3.88 26.30
N TRP A 20 -7.91 -3.28 25.54
CA TRP A 20 -8.29 -3.82 24.24
C TRP A 20 -7.03 -3.83 23.38
N PRO A 21 -6.51 -5.01 22.98
CA PRO A 21 -5.42 -5.01 22.04
C PRO A 21 -5.97 -4.35 20.78
N SER A 22 -5.51 -3.13 20.50
CA SER A 22 -5.44 -2.70 19.11
C SER A 22 -4.71 -3.83 18.43
N ALA A 23 -5.40 -4.57 17.56
CA ALA A 23 -4.71 -5.41 16.61
C ALA A 23 -3.77 -4.45 15.90
N ALA A 24 -2.52 -4.39 16.36
CA ALA A 24 -1.47 -3.71 15.63
C ALA A 24 -1.51 -4.40 14.28
N PHE A 25 -1.77 -3.64 13.23
CA PHE A 25 -1.51 -4.11 11.89
C PHE A 25 -0.05 -4.55 11.94
N ALA A 26 0.17 -5.86 11.95
CA ALA A 26 1.52 -6.39 11.94
C ALA A 26 2.14 -5.86 10.65
N ASP A 27 3.31 -5.23 10.76
CA ASP A 27 4.13 -4.92 9.59
C ASP A 27 4.49 -6.27 8.96
N GLU A 28 3.73 -6.68 7.94
CA GLU A 28 4.12 -7.80 7.10
C GLU A 28 5.47 -7.45 6.49
N PRO A 29 6.51 -8.26 6.69
CA PRO A 29 7.83 -7.96 6.16
C PRO A 29 7.74 -7.82 4.65
N LEU A 30 8.38 -6.78 4.11
CA LEU A 30 8.38 -6.55 2.68
C LEU A 30 8.97 -7.77 1.95
N PRO A 31 8.42 -8.14 0.78
CA PRO A 31 8.96 -9.21 -0.01
C PRO A 31 10.38 -8.85 -0.48
N ALA A 32 11.26 -9.85 -0.58
CA ALA A 32 12.62 -9.64 -1.07
C ALA A 32 12.68 -9.12 -2.52
N LYS A 33 11.64 -9.41 -3.31
CA LYS A 33 11.56 -9.03 -4.72
C LYS A 33 10.12 -8.72 -5.14
N ILE A 34 9.93 -7.69 -5.95
CA ILE A 34 8.66 -7.31 -6.57
C ILE A 34 8.88 -7.07 -8.07
N ARG A 35 7.92 -7.52 -8.88
CA ARG A 35 7.84 -7.22 -10.32
C ARG A 35 6.59 -6.37 -10.58
N VAL A 36 6.75 -5.22 -11.23
CA VAL A 36 5.65 -4.28 -11.48
C VAL A 36 5.62 -3.87 -12.95
N LEU A 37 4.44 -3.94 -13.56
CA LEU A 37 4.17 -3.31 -14.86
C LEU A 37 3.44 -1.99 -14.63
N PHE A 38 4.06 -0.87 -15.01
CA PHE A 38 3.40 0.43 -14.98
C PHE A 38 2.64 0.67 -16.28
N ILE A 39 1.32 0.72 -16.21
CA ILE A 39 0.45 1.08 -17.34
C ILE A 39 -0.05 2.51 -17.10
N GLY A 40 0.15 3.37 -18.08
CA GLY A 40 -0.32 4.74 -17.98
C GLY A 40 0.06 5.58 -19.18
N ASN A 41 0.40 6.83 -18.95
CA ASN A 41 0.61 7.78 -20.03
C ASN A 41 1.70 8.78 -19.66
N SER A 42 1.68 9.94 -20.31
CA SER A 42 2.59 11.05 -20.02
C SER A 42 2.66 11.42 -18.54
N TYR A 43 1.60 11.25 -17.76
CA TYR A 43 1.66 11.54 -16.32
C TYR A 43 2.58 10.55 -15.60
N THR A 44 2.46 9.25 -15.88
CA THR A 44 3.34 8.23 -15.32
C THR A 44 4.80 8.42 -15.74
N HIS A 45 5.02 8.73 -17.03
CA HIS A 45 6.35 8.92 -17.59
C HIS A 45 7.02 10.23 -17.15
N THR A 46 6.36 11.37 -17.37
CA THR A 46 6.95 12.71 -17.13
C THR A 46 7.26 12.93 -15.65
N PHE A 47 6.43 12.43 -14.74
CA PHE A 47 6.69 12.53 -13.31
C PHE A 47 7.64 11.44 -12.79
N SER A 48 8.25 10.64 -13.67
CA SER A 48 9.24 9.62 -13.31
C SER A 48 8.75 8.68 -12.19
N ILE A 49 7.45 8.34 -12.21
CA ILE A 49 6.84 7.53 -11.15
C ILE A 49 7.51 6.16 -11.03
N PRO A 50 7.75 5.39 -12.12
CA PRO A 50 8.38 4.08 -12.02
C PRO A 50 9.75 4.13 -11.34
N VAL A 51 10.57 5.12 -11.70
CA VAL A 51 11.92 5.32 -11.14
C VAL A 51 11.85 5.72 -9.67
N THR A 52 10.95 6.64 -9.31
CA THR A 52 10.79 7.11 -7.92
C THR A 52 10.37 5.95 -7.01
N ILE A 53 9.43 5.12 -7.47
CA ILE A 53 9.00 3.94 -6.73
C ILE A 53 10.13 2.91 -6.63
N ALA A 54 10.86 2.66 -7.72
CA ALA A 54 12.02 1.77 -7.70
C ALA A 54 13.08 2.19 -6.66
N GLN A 55 13.36 3.49 -6.56
CA GLN A 55 14.29 4.03 -5.56
C GLN A 55 13.77 3.87 -4.13
N LEU A 56 12.46 4.03 -3.90
CA LEU A 56 11.83 3.82 -2.59
C LEU A 56 11.88 2.36 -2.13
N PHE A 57 11.71 1.41 -3.04
CA PHE A 57 11.85 -0.01 -2.70
C PHE A 57 13.32 -0.41 -2.50
N ALA A 58 14.22 0.12 -3.33
CA ALA A 58 15.65 -0.12 -3.17
C ALA A 58 16.17 0.38 -1.82
N SER A 59 15.67 1.50 -1.30
CA SER A 59 16.05 2.01 0.03
C SER A 59 15.60 1.11 1.19
N GLN A 60 14.67 0.20 0.93
CA GLN A 60 14.19 -0.80 1.88
C GLN A 60 14.81 -2.20 1.62
N GLY A 61 15.82 -2.28 0.75
CA GLY A 61 16.50 -3.54 0.43
C GLY A 61 15.68 -4.49 -0.45
N VAL A 62 14.62 -4.00 -1.12
CA VAL A 62 13.76 -4.79 -2.00
C VAL A 62 14.26 -4.73 -3.43
N ILE A 63 14.39 -5.90 -4.08
CA ILE A 63 14.68 -5.98 -5.52
C ILE A 63 13.43 -5.57 -6.29
N PHE A 64 13.46 -4.42 -6.95
CA PHE A 64 12.32 -3.89 -7.69
C PHE A 64 12.57 -3.95 -9.21
N GLU A 65 11.92 -4.91 -9.87
CA GLU A 65 11.92 -5.03 -11.32
C GLU A 65 10.69 -4.34 -11.88
N HIS A 66 10.89 -3.47 -12.88
CA HIS A 66 9.78 -2.76 -13.49
C HIS A 66 9.89 -2.60 -14.99
N GLU A 67 8.73 -2.61 -15.63
CA GLU A 67 8.52 -2.24 -17.02
C GLU A 67 7.48 -1.12 -17.10
N SER A 68 7.39 -0.44 -18.23
CA SER A 68 6.46 0.68 -18.40
C SER A 68 5.86 0.74 -19.80
N ASP A 69 4.53 0.72 -19.85
CA ASP A 69 3.70 1.05 -21.02
C ASP A 69 3.06 2.41 -20.78
N THR A 70 3.76 3.48 -21.17
CA THR A 70 3.33 4.86 -20.91
C THR A 70 3.31 5.77 -22.14
N PRO A 71 2.57 5.43 -23.21
CA PRO A 71 2.50 6.28 -24.39
C PRO A 71 1.87 7.64 -24.06
N GLY A 72 2.43 8.72 -24.60
CA GLY A 72 1.93 10.07 -24.37
C GLY A 72 0.45 10.22 -24.78
N GLY A 73 -0.37 10.82 -23.92
CA GLY A 73 -1.80 11.04 -24.18
C GLY A 73 -2.67 9.78 -24.20
N SER A 74 -2.13 8.60 -23.85
CA SER A 74 -2.87 7.35 -23.84
C SER A 74 -3.99 7.35 -22.77
N SER A 75 -5.13 6.78 -23.15
CA SER A 75 -6.27 6.49 -22.30
C SER A 75 -6.35 4.99 -22.00
N LEU A 76 -7.09 4.61 -20.96
CA LEU A 76 -7.24 3.20 -20.57
C LEU A 76 -7.80 2.33 -21.71
N SER A 77 -8.73 2.85 -22.51
CA SER A 77 -9.31 2.11 -23.63
C SER A 77 -8.29 1.80 -24.72
N GLN A 78 -7.30 2.67 -24.94
CA GLN A 78 -6.21 2.44 -25.89
C GLN A 78 -5.25 1.36 -25.40
N HIS A 79 -4.94 1.30 -24.10
CA HIS A 79 -4.17 0.18 -23.54
C HIS A 79 -4.93 -1.14 -23.66
N TRP A 80 -6.24 -1.11 -23.37
CA TRP A 80 -7.09 -2.30 -23.43
C TRP A 80 -7.15 -2.88 -24.85
N SER A 81 -7.29 -2.02 -25.86
CA SER A 81 -7.35 -2.46 -27.26
C SER A 81 -5.98 -2.75 -27.87
N GLY A 82 -4.92 -2.10 -27.38
CA GLY A 82 -3.55 -2.27 -27.89
C GLY A 82 -2.88 -3.59 -27.47
N GLY A 83 -3.34 -4.22 -26.37
CA GLY A 83 -2.90 -5.55 -25.96
C GLY A 83 -1.46 -5.64 -25.42
N PHE A 84 -0.71 -4.54 -25.36
CA PHE A 84 0.66 -4.53 -24.81
C PHE A 84 0.67 -4.98 -23.34
N ALA A 85 -0.25 -4.47 -22.53
CA ALA A 85 -0.41 -4.87 -21.13
C ALA A 85 -0.65 -6.38 -20.97
N LEU A 86 -1.39 -6.99 -21.91
CA LEU A 86 -1.66 -8.43 -21.91
C LEU A 86 -0.41 -9.24 -22.30
N ALA A 87 0.47 -8.72 -23.16
CA ALA A 87 1.70 -9.39 -23.55
C ALA A 87 2.81 -9.35 -22.49
N ALA A 88 2.69 -8.44 -21.52
CA ALA A 88 3.68 -8.21 -20.47
C ALA A 88 3.38 -8.96 -19.15
N ILE A 89 2.27 -9.71 -19.08
CA ILE A 89 1.88 -10.56 -17.94
C ILE A 89 2.07 -12.05 -18.26
#